data_AF-A0A660W142-F1
#
_entry.id   AF-A0A660W142-F1
#
_cell.length_a   1.000
_cell.length_b   1.000
_cell.length_c   1.000
_cell.angle_alpha   90.00
_cell.angle_beta   90.00
_cell.angle_gamma   90.00
#
_symmetry.space_group_name_H-M   'P 1'
#
loop_
_entity.id
_entity.type
_entity.pdbx_description
1 polymer ?
#
loop_
_entity_poly.entity_id
_entity_poly.type
_entity_poly.pdbx_seq_one_letter_code
_entity_poly.pdbx_strand_id
1 'polypeptide(L)'
;MRASGHPPLKIPFRIEVLGVNLPPLPKEYVVGLYYYPPDDPFLMKVQFKDMAAHNINALSLAGSFVMKTPAGRVRLDWERVAKLDRLMALMRKYGFYRPTSLTWRI
;
A
#
# COMPACT_ATOMS: atom_id res chain seq x y z
N MET A 1 6.97 32.52 21.94
CA MET A 1 7.71 31.23 21.99
C MET A 1 9.13 31.49 21.54
N ARG A 2 10.13 31.36 22.43
CA ARG A 2 11.54 31.40 22.05
C ARG A 2 11.90 30.00 21.54
N ALA A 3 12.15 29.86 20.23
CA ALA A 3 12.90 28.71 19.75
C ALA A 3 14.28 28.79 20.41
N SER A 4 14.65 27.81 21.23
CA SER A 4 16.01 27.70 21.75
C SER A 4 16.94 27.51 20.57
N GLY A 5 17.65 28.59 20.21
CA GLY A 5 18.59 28.62 19.09
C GLY A 5 19.84 27.82 19.41
N HIS A 6 19.71 26.49 19.44
CA HIS A 6 20.86 25.62 19.38
C HIS A 6 21.49 25.73 17.99
N PRO A 7 22.83 25.79 17.88
CA PRO A 7 23.48 25.73 16.58
C PRO A 7 23.06 24.44 15.86
N PRO A 8 22.86 24.47 14.54
CA PRO A 8 22.42 23.30 13.79
C PRO A 8 23.42 22.16 13.93
N LEU A 9 22.94 20.97 14.29
CA LEU A 9 23.73 19.75 14.36
C LEU A 9 24.26 19.42 12.95
N LYS A 10 25.58 19.48 12.77
CA LYS A 10 26.24 19.01 11.54
C LYS A 10 26.57 17.53 11.68
N ILE A 11 25.79 16.69 11.02
CA ILE A 11 26.06 15.24 10.95
C ILE A 11 26.99 15.01 9.75
N PRO A 12 28.24 14.59 9.94
CA PRO A 12 29.10 14.23 8.82
C PRO A 12 28.52 13.00 8.13
N PHE A 13 28.11 13.15 6.88
CA PHE A 13 27.53 12.09 6.06
C PHE A 13 28.45 11.78 4.89
N ARG A 14 28.85 10.52 4.76
CA ARG A 14 29.66 10.03 3.65
C ARG A 14 29.01 8.76 3.10
N ILE A 15 28.72 8.75 1.81
CA ILE A 15 28.34 7.55 1.06
C ILE A 15 29.51 7.21 0.14
N GLU A 16 29.90 5.95 0.11
CA GLU A 16 30.73 5.42 -0.96
C GLU A 16 29.81 4.83 -2.04
N VAL A 17 29.78 5.46 -3.21
CA VAL A 17 29.01 4.96 -4.34
C VAL A 17 29.93 4.02 -5.13
N LEU A 18 29.66 2.72 -5.04
CA LEU A 18 30.34 1.75 -5.89
C LEU A 18 29.98 2.03 -7.35
N GLY A 19 30.92 1.87 -8.29
CA GLY A 19 30.69 2.05 -9.73
C GLY A 19 29.79 0.99 -10.38
N VAL A 20 28.90 0.39 -9.60
CA VAL A 20 27.95 -0.64 -10.01
C VAL A 20 26.60 0.02 -10.26
N ASN A 21 26.13 -0.04 -11.50
CA ASN A 21 24.76 0.34 -11.83
C ASN A 21 23.83 -0.82 -11.47
N LEU A 22 22.95 -0.63 -10.49
CA LEU A 22 21.92 -1.59 -10.19
C LEU A 22 20.87 -1.59 -11.32
N PRO A 23 20.56 -2.76 -11.92
CA PRO A 23 19.52 -2.82 -12.95
C PRO A 23 18.15 -2.53 -12.35
N PRO A 24 17.19 -2.05 -13.15
CA PRO A 24 15.80 -1.98 -12.71
C PRO A 24 15.28 -3.38 -12.35
N LEU A 25 14.32 -3.44 -11.43
CA LEU A 25 13.67 -4.71 -11.08
C LEU A 25 13.02 -5.34 -12.33
N PRO A 26 13.19 -6.66 -12.56
CA PRO A 26 12.49 -7.36 -13.63
C PRO A 26 10.98 -7.21 -13.51
N LYS A 27 10.27 -7.15 -14.65
CA LYS A 27 8.79 -6.99 -14.66
C LYS A 27 8.07 -8.17 -14.00
N GLU A 28 8.72 -9.32 -13.96
CA GLU A 28 8.23 -10.57 -13.41
C GLU A 28 8.37 -10.62 -11.88
N TYR A 29 9.22 -9.75 -11.31
CA TYR A 29 9.48 -9.70 -9.89
C TYR A 29 8.29 -9.09 -9.16
N VAL A 30 7.73 -9.83 -8.20
CA VAL A 30 6.58 -9.37 -7.43
C VAL A 30 7.07 -8.60 -6.22
N VAL A 31 6.75 -7.31 -6.17
CA VAL A 31 6.92 -6.50 -4.96
C VAL A 31 5.53 -6.33 -4.36
N GLY A 32 5.23 -7.17 -3.37
CA GLY A 32 3.95 -7.21 -2.67
C GLY A 32 4.01 -6.50 -1.33
N LEU A 33 2.97 -5.72 -1.01
CA LEU A 33 2.79 -5.11 0.31
C LEU A 33 1.45 -5.50 0.90
N TYR A 34 1.41 -5.70 2.22
CA TYR A 34 0.15 -5.67 2.96
C TYR A 34 -0.37 -4.25 2.98
N TYR A 35 -1.59 -4.07 2.49
CA TYR A 35 -2.19 -2.76 2.33
C TYR A 35 -3.45 -2.61 3.17
N TYR A 36 -3.44 -1.59 4.03
CA TYR A 36 -4.58 -1.14 4.81
C TYR A 36 -5.10 0.15 4.18
N PRO A 37 -6.17 0.06 3.36
CA PRO A 37 -6.65 1.23 2.62
C PRO A 37 -7.20 2.29 3.59
N PRO A 38 -6.78 3.56 3.47
CA PRO A 38 -7.40 4.65 4.21
C PRO A 38 -8.82 4.90 3.69
N ASP A 39 -9.67 5.49 4.53
CA ASP A 39 -11.04 5.85 4.10
C ASP A 39 -11.06 7.03 3.13
N ASP A 40 -10.03 7.88 3.14
CA ASP A 40 -9.90 9.03 2.25
C ASP A 40 -9.44 8.60 0.83
N PRO A 41 -10.29 8.79 -0.21
CA PRO A 41 -9.93 8.44 -1.58
C PRO A 41 -8.74 9.23 -2.15
N PHE A 42 -8.50 10.46 -1.68
CA PHE A 42 -7.38 11.28 -2.12
C PHE A 42 -6.06 10.70 -1.62
N LEU A 43 -5.99 10.37 -0.33
CA LEU A 43 -4.80 9.72 0.27
C LEU A 43 -4.51 8.38 -0.42
N MET A 44 -5.53 7.58 -0.66
CA MET A 44 -5.41 6.32 -1.39
C MET A 44 -4.80 6.54 -2.79
N LYS A 45 -5.25 7.55 -3.53
CA LYS A 45 -4.71 7.86 -4.86
C LYS A 45 -3.24 8.32 -4.81
N VAL A 46 -2.86 9.11 -3.81
CA VAL A 46 -1.47 9.55 -3.62
C VAL A 46 -0.57 8.36 -3.32
N GLN A 47 -1.00 7.47 -2.42
CA GLN A 47 -0.27 6.24 -2.08
C GLN A 47 -0.07 5.33 -3.29
N PHE A 48 -1.12 5.11 -4.11
CA PHE A 48 -1.00 4.28 -5.31
C PHE A 48 -0.03 4.87 -6.34
N LYS A 49 -0.03 6.21 -6.49
CA LYS A 49 0.92 6.89 -7.37
C LYS A 49 2.36 6.69 -6.89
N ASP A 50 2.61 6.84 -5.59
CA ASP A 50 3.92 6.65 -4.99
C ASP A 50 4.41 5.20 -5.11
N MET A 51 3.52 4.24 -4.83
CA MET A 51 3.82 2.82 -4.96
C MET A 51 4.20 2.43 -6.40
N ALA A 52 3.47 2.95 -7.38
CA ALA A 52 3.77 2.72 -8.80
C ALA A 52 5.14 3.32 -9.20
N ALA A 53 5.51 4.48 -8.65
CA ALA A 53 6.82 5.09 -8.89
C ALA A 53 7.98 4.25 -8.33
N HIS A 54 7.71 3.41 -7.33
CA HIS A 54 8.66 2.48 -6.71
C HIS A 54 8.55 1.05 -7.25
N ASN A 55 7.91 0.85 -8.40
CA ASN A 55 7.74 -0.45 -9.06
C ASN A 55 7.02 -1.51 -8.22
N ILE A 56 6.18 -1.11 -7.27
CA ILE A 56 5.28 -2.03 -6.57
C ILE A 56 4.17 -2.46 -7.53
N ASN A 57 3.89 -3.76 -7.61
CA ASN A 57 2.99 -4.33 -8.60
C ASN A 57 1.99 -5.35 -8.03
N ALA A 58 2.04 -5.59 -6.71
CA ALA A 58 1.13 -6.47 -6.00
C ALA A 58 0.69 -5.87 -4.66
N LEU A 59 -0.58 -6.10 -4.30
CA LEU A 59 -1.15 -5.69 -3.02
C LEU A 59 -1.86 -6.88 -2.39
N SER A 60 -1.58 -7.11 -1.10
CA SER A 60 -2.37 -8.00 -0.27
C SER A 60 -3.36 -7.17 0.54
N LEU A 61 -4.65 -7.44 0.35
CA LEU A 61 -5.71 -6.76 1.07
C LEU A 61 -6.06 -7.57 2.32
N ALA A 62 -5.93 -6.92 3.48
CA ALA A 62 -6.36 -7.49 4.75
C ALA A 62 -7.83 -7.17 5.01
N GLY A 63 -8.61 -8.17 5.44
CA GLY A 63 -10.00 -7.97 5.89
C GLY A 63 -10.94 -9.10 5.51
N SER A 64 -12.08 -9.14 6.20
CA SER A 64 -13.21 -10.01 5.85
C SER A 64 -14.26 -9.22 5.07
N PHE A 65 -14.79 -9.79 3.99
CA PHE A 65 -15.96 -9.26 3.27
C PHE A 65 -17.29 -9.83 3.78
N VAL A 66 -17.21 -10.68 4.79
CA VAL A 66 -18.37 -11.27 5.44
C VAL A 66 -18.49 -10.73 6.87
N MET A 67 -19.72 -10.42 7.26
CA MET A 67 -20.09 -10.04 8.62
C MET A 67 -21.07 -11.05 9.18
N LYS A 68 -20.99 -11.31 10.49
CA LYS A 68 -21.97 -12.11 11.22
C LYS A 68 -23.00 -11.17 11.84
N THR A 69 -24.28 -11.40 11.55
CA THR A 69 -25.37 -10.63 12.15
C THR A 69 -25.56 -11.02 13.61
N PRO A 70 -26.26 -10.20 14.43
CA PRO A 70 -26.60 -10.57 15.81
C PRO A 70 -27.38 -11.90 15.90
N ALA A 71 -28.15 -12.23 14.86
CA ALA A 71 -28.87 -13.50 14.74
C ALA A 71 -28.00 -14.68 14.26
N GLY A 72 -26.68 -14.52 14.19
CA GLY A 72 -25.73 -15.55 13.80
C GLY A 72 -25.66 -15.85 12.30
N ARG A 73 -26.37 -15.11 11.44
CA ARG A 73 -26.34 -15.30 9.98
C ARG A 73 -25.14 -14.61 9.37
N VAL A 74 -24.56 -15.20 8.33
CA VAL A 74 -23.48 -14.57 7.56
C VAL A 74 -24.09 -13.71 6.45
N ARG A 75 -23.58 -12.48 6.29
CA ARG A 75 -23.94 -11.57 5.18
C ARG A 75 -22.69 -10.95 4.60
N LEU A 76 -22.78 -10.51 3.34
CA LEU A 76 -21.75 -9.68 2.74
C LEU A 76 -21.79 -8.28 3.34
N ASP A 77 -20.61 -7.75 3.64
CA ASP A 77 -20.41 -6.35 3.98
C ASP A 77 -20.31 -5.56 2.66
N TRP A 78 -21.45 -5.06 2.20
CA TRP A 78 -21.56 -4.35 0.92
C TRP A 78 -20.73 -3.05 0.87
N GLU A 79 -20.49 -2.41 2.01
CA GLU A 79 -19.63 -1.22 2.07
C GLU A 79 -18.18 -1.59 1.79
N ARG A 80 -17.69 -2.69 2.38
CA ARG A 80 -16.36 -3.22 2.09
C ARG A 80 -16.22 -3.69 0.65
N VAL A 81 -17.27 -4.31 0.08
CA VAL A 81 -17.29 -4.69 -1.34
C VAL A 81 -17.18 -3.45 -2.24
N ALA A 82 -17.92 -2.37 -1.96
CA ALA A 82 -17.83 -1.13 -2.73
C ALA A 82 -16.48 -0.42 -2.56
N LYS A 83 -15.82 -0.54 -1.40
CA LYS A 83 -14.43 -0.07 -1.20
C LYS A 83 -13.44 -0.91 -2.02
N LEU A 84 -13.62 -2.24 -2.06
CA LEU A 84 -12.79 -3.13 -2.85
C LEU A 84 -12.87 -2.81 -4.35
N ASP A 85 -14.06 -2.56 -4.89
CA ASP A 85 -14.19 -2.25 -6.31
C ASP A 85 -13.43 -0.96 -6.69
N ARG A 86 -13.49 0.07 -5.84
CA ARG A 86 -12.71 1.30 -6.00
C ARG A 86 -11.19 1.03 -5.94
N LEU A 87 -10.75 0.17 -5.03
CA LEU A 87 -9.35 -0.26 -4.94
C LEU A 87 -8.92 -1.00 -6.20
N MET A 88 -9.72 -1.93 -6.69
CA MET A 88 -9.44 -2.68 -7.92
C MET A 88 -9.37 -1.74 -9.15
N ALA A 89 -10.21 -0.70 -9.19
CA ALA A 89 -10.12 0.32 -10.23
C ALA A 89 -8.80 1.10 -10.18
N LEU A 90 -8.33 1.47 -8.98
CA LEU A 90 -7.02 2.10 -8.81
C LEU A 90 -5.87 1.14 -9.14
N MET A 91 -5.96 -0.13 -8.74
CA MET A 91 -4.98 -1.16 -9.07
C MET A 91 -4.79 -1.27 -10.58
N ARG A 92 -5.90 -1.36 -11.34
CA ARG A 92 -5.86 -1.36 -12.81
C ARG A 92 -5.24 -0.09 -13.39
N LYS A 93 -5.63 1.08 -12.87
CA LYS A 93 -5.12 2.37 -13.35
C LYS A 93 -3.61 2.51 -13.23
N TYR A 94 -3.03 1.98 -12.15
CA TYR A 94 -1.62 2.14 -11.82
C TYR A 94 -0.78 0.87 -12.11
N GLY A 95 -1.38 -0.16 -12.73
CA GLY A 95 -0.65 -1.36 -13.16
C GLY A 95 -0.31 -2.33 -12.03
N PHE A 96 -1.16 -2.42 -11.01
CA PHE A 96 -1.10 -3.47 -9.99
C PHE A 96 -1.92 -4.67 -10.45
N TYR A 97 -1.28 -5.80 -10.75
CA TYR A 97 -1.92 -6.93 -11.42
C TYR A 97 -2.09 -8.17 -10.54
N ARG A 98 -1.49 -8.19 -9.34
CA ARG A 98 -1.52 -9.37 -8.46
C ARG A 98 -2.10 -9.04 -7.10
N PRO A 99 -3.40 -9.28 -6.86
CA PRO A 99 -3.93 -9.36 -5.51
C PRO A 99 -3.36 -10.62 -4.84
N THR A 100 -2.51 -10.47 -3.83
CA THR A 100 -1.96 -11.61 -3.09
C THR A 100 -2.80 -11.85 -1.83
N SER A 101 -3.62 -12.91 -1.88
CA SER A 101 -4.43 -13.55 -0.82
C SER A 101 -4.98 -12.71 0.35
N LEU A 102 -6.31 -12.72 0.45
CA LEU A 102 -7.06 -12.58 1.70
C LEU A 102 -6.68 -13.70 2.66
N THR A 103 -6.14 -13.37 3.83
CA THR A 103 -6.00 -14.32 4.92
C THR A 103 -7.37 -14.60 5.54
N TRP A 104 -7.98 -15.73 5.17
CA TRP A 104 -9.10 -16.31 5.91
C TRP A 104 -8.54 -16.99 7.16
N ARG A 105 -8.64 -16.33 8.32
CA ARG A 105 -8.69 -17.05 9.61
C ARG A 105 -10.16 -17.19 9.99
N ILE A 106 -10.70 -18.39 9.79
CA ILE A 106 -11.92 -18.87 10.44
C ILE A 106 -11.49 -19.46 11.78
#